data_AF-A0A351CKS0-F1
#
_entry.id   AF-A0A351CKS0-F1
#
_cell.length_a   1.000
_cell.length_b   1.000
_cell.length_c   1.000
_cell.angle_alpha   90.00
_cell.angle_beta   90.00
_cell.angle_gamma   90.00
#
_symmetry.space_group_name_H-M   'P 1'
#
loop_
_entity.id
_entity.type
_entity.pdbx_description
1 polymer ?
#
loop_
_entity_poly.entity_id
_entity_poly.type
_entity_poly.pdbx_seq_one_letter_code
_entity_poly.pdbx_strand_id
1 'polypeptide(L)'
;LLEGSVARNIYKKNIITERHRHRYEVNNQLIEKLEEAGLTVSGKSIDGSLVEMVEIKDHPWFVACQFHPEFTSSPRDGHPLFESFISAAKEAHNLILS
;
A
#
# COMPACT_ATOMS: atom_id res chain seq x y z
N LEU A 1 2.92 5.77 7.81
CA LEU A 1 1.81 4.82 7.57
C LEU A 1 0.68 5.10 8.54
N LEU A 2 -0.53 5.22 8.03
CA LEU A 2 -1.75 5.54 8.78
C LEU A 2 -2.07 4.43 9.79
N GLU A 3 -2.39 4.80 11.03
CA GLU A 3 -2.79 3.83 12.05
C GLU A 3 -4.06 3.09 11.64
N GLY A 4 -4.07 1.76 11.81
CA GLY A 4 -5.20 0.91 11.41
C GLY A 4 -5.29 0.59 9.90
N SER A 5 -4.40 1.13 9.06
CA SER A 5 -4.41 0.79 7.62
C SER A 5 -3.86 -0.60 7.33
N VAL A 6 -4.18 -1.14 6.16
CA VAL A 6 -3.64 -2.42 5.68
C VAL A 6 -2.12 -2.33 5.58
N ALA A 7 -1.57 -1.24 5.03
CA ALA A 7 -0.13 -1.02 4.97
C ALA A 7 0.55 -1.03 6.34
N ARG A 8 -0.03 -0.38 7.37
CA ARG A 8 0.50 -0.37 8.75
C ARG A 8 0.53 -1.77 9.34
N ASN A 9 -0.50 -2.58 9.07
CA ASN A 9 -0.60 -3.96 9.53
C ASN A 9 0.40 -4.88 8.82
N ILE A 10 0.59 -4.70 7.51
CA ILE A 10 1.56 -5.44 6.71
C ILE A 10 2.99 -5.18 7.19
N TYR A 11 3.40 -3.90 7.22
CA TYR A 11 4.78 -3.53 7.56
C TYR A 11 5.08 -3.58 9.05
N LYS A 12 4.06 -3.56 9.91
CA LYS A 12 4.16 -3.52 11.38
C LYS A 12 4.99 -2.33 11.90
N LYS A 13 5.20 -1.30 11.08
CA LYS A 13 6.01 -0.10 11.37
C LYS A 13 5.26 1.18 10.97
N ASN A 14 5.45 2.26 11.73
CA ASN A 14 4.82 3.56 11.44
C ASN A 14 5.57 4.28 10.31
N ILE A 15 6.88 4.08 10.24
CA ILE A 15 7.78 4.65 9.25
C ILE A 15 8.49 3.49 8.55
N ILE A 16 8.55 3.56 7.22
CA ILE A 16 9.25 2.62 6.35
C ILE A 16 10.18 3.40 5.42
N THR A 17 11.11 2.72 4.77
CA THR A 17 12.00 3.32 3.78
C THR A 17 12.04 2.40 2.58
N GLU A 18 11.71 2.95 1.41
CA GLU A 18 11.61 2.22 0.15
C GLU A 18 12.31 3.02 -0.96
N ARG A 19 12.43 2.41 -2.14
CA ARG A 19 13.16 3.00 -3.27
C ARG A 19 12.20 3.57 -4.30
N HIS A 20 12.49 4.78 -4.79
CA HIS A 20 11.66 5.50 -5.74
C HIS A 20 12.35 5.64 -7.10
N ARG A 21 11.56 5.64 -8.18
CA ARG A 21 12.05 5.98 -9.53
C ARG A 21 10.92 6.55 -10.39
N HIS A 22 10.34 7.66 -9.94
CA HIS A 22 9.28 8.40 -10.65
C HIS A 22 9.53 9.91 -10.60
N ARG A 23 8.67 10.67 -11.29
CA ARG A 23 8.67 12.15 -11.29
C ARG A 23 7.26 12.73 -11.14
N TYR A 24 6.25 12.00 -11.59
CA TYR A 24 4.86 12.38 -11.37
C TYR A 24 4.45 11.98 -9.96
N GLU A 25 3.73 12.88 -9.32
CA GLU A 25 3.17 12.71 -7.98
C GLU A 25 1.65 12.83 -8.04
N VAL A 26 0.99 12.33 -6.99
CA VAL A 26 -0.45 12.54 -6.80
C VAL A 26 -0.74 14.04 -6.67
N ASN A 27 -1.73 14.53 -7.42
CA ASN A 27 -2.14 15.92 -7.31
C ASN A 27 -2.91 16.14 -6.01
N ASN A 28 -2.29 16.85 -5.06
CA ASN A 28 -2.88 17.16 -3.75
C ASN A 28 -4.24 17.87 -3.83
N GLN A 29 -4.52 18.61 -4.91
CA GLN A 29 -5.82 19.29 -5.10
C GLN A 29 -6.98 18.33 -5.37
N LEU A 30 -6.69 17.07 -5.71
CA LEU A 30 -7.70 16.06 -6.02
C LEU A 30 -7.86 15.01 -4.92
N ILE A 31 -7.03 15.03 -3.88
CA ILE A 31 -7.04 14.00 -2.82
C ILE A 31 -8.41 13.92 -2.14
N GLU A 32 -8.97 15.05 -1.71
CA GLU A 32 -10.27 15.07 -1.01
C GLU A 32 -11.37 14.41 -1.86
N LYS A 33 -11.44 14.72 -3.15
CA LYS A 33 -12.40 14.10 -4.08
C LYS A 33 -12.19 12.60 -4.24
N LEU A 34 -10.94 12.14 -4.24
CA LEU A 34 -10.62 10.72 -4.30
C LEU A 34 -10.99 10.01 -2.99
N GLU A 35 -10.77 10.66 -1.85
CA GLU A 35 -11.14 10.12 -0.53
C GLU A 35 -12.65 10.03 -0.34
N GLU A 36 -13.40 11.05 -0.77
CA GLU A 36 -14.87 11.04 -0.84
C GLU A 36 -15.41 9.89 -1.73
N ALA A 37 -14.68 9.54 -2.79
CA ALA A 37 -15.01 8.45 -3.68
C ALA A 37 -14.61 7.06 -3.15
N GLY A 38 -14.01 6.97 -1.96
CA GLY A 38 -13.68 5.72 -1.27
C GLY A 38 -12.20 5.33 -1.28
N LEU A 39 -11.31 6.14 -1.87
CA LEU A 39 -9.87 5.95 -1.72
C LEU A 39 -9.43 6.28 -0.29
N THR A 40 -8.43 5.58 0.23
CA THR A 40 -7.78 5.97 1.49
C THR A 40 -6.31 6.22 1.25
N VAL A 41 -5.81 7.40 1.61
CA VAL A 41 -4.37 7.67 1.65
C VAL A 41 -3.77 7.05 2.91
N SER A 42 -3.06 5.93 2.75
CA SER A 42 -2.52 5.15 3.87
C SER A 42 -1.03 5.38 4.13
N GLY A 43 -0.33 6.00 3.19
CA GLY A 43 1.07 6.37 3.31
C GLY A 43 1.32 7.76 2.74
N LYS A 44 2.09 8.55 3.47
CA LYS A 44 2.62 9.83 3.01
C LYS A 44 4.12 9.90 3.29
N SER A 45 4.82 10.77 2.58
CA SER A 45 6.21 11.14 2.85
C SER A 45 6.36 11.67 4.29
N ILE A 46 7.59 11.70 4.82
CA ILE A 46 7.83 12.08 6.22
C ILE A 46 7.38 13.50 6.57
N ASP A 47 7.47 14.41 5.61
CA ASP A 47 6.99 15.80 5.69
C ASP A 47 5.47 15.91 5.41
N GLY A 48 4.81 14.80 5.04
CA GLY A 48 3.39 14.71 4.77
C GLY A 48 2.95 15.30 3.42
N SER A 49 3.88 15.70 2.55
CA SER A 49 3.59 16.44 1.33
C SER A 49 3.20 15.57 0.13
N LEU A 50 3.72 14.34 0.06
CA LEU A 50 3.49 13.40 -1.04
C LEU A 50 2.69 12.19 -0.57
N VAL A 51 1.81 11.69 -1.45
CA VAL A 51 1.10 10.43 -1.24
C VAL A 51 1.98 9.28 -1.71
N GLU A 52 2.26 8.35 -0.81
CA GLU A 52 3.18 7.23 -1.07
C GLU A 52 2.44 5.89 -1.18
N MET A 53 1.31 5.76 -0.48
CA MET A 53 0.48 4.55 -0.52
C MET A 53 -1.00 4.90 -0.44
N VAL A 54 -1.79 4.11 -1.16
CA VAL A 54 -3.25 4.20 -1.17
C VAL A 54 -3.88 2.82 -1.06
N GLU A 55 -5.09 2.78 -0.52
CA GLU A 55 -5.86 1.56 -0.25
C GLU A 55 -7.34 1.78 -0.58
N ILE A 56 -8.08 0.68 -0.83
CA ILE A 56 -9.54 0.67 -0.93
C ILE A 56 -10.08 -0.22 0.19
N LYS A 57 -10.81 0.36 1.14
CA LYS A 57 -11.27 -0.34 2.35
C LYS A 57 -12.30 -1.45 2.08
N ASP A 58 -13.13 -1.27 1.06
CA ASP A 58 -14.20 -2.22 0.69
C ASP A 58 -13.72 -3.33 -0.26
N HIS A 59 -12.39 -3.51 -0.39
CA HIS A 59 -11.80 -4.60 -1.15
C HIS A 59 -11.03 -5.54 -0.22
N PRO A 60 -11.11 -6.88 -0.38
CA PRO A 60 -10.47 -7.84 0.52
C PRO A 60 -8.97 -7.60 0.72
N TRP A 61 -8.29 -7.18 -0.35
CA TRP A 61 -6.92 -6.71 -0.31
C TRP A 61 -6.66 -5.76 -1.47
N PHE A 62 -6.51 -4.47 -1.21
CA PHE A 62 -6.13 -3.49 -2.24
C PHE A 62 -5.13 -2.50 -1.65
N VAL A 63 -3.89 -2.55 -2.15
CA VAL A 63 -2.82 -1.64 -1.78
C VAL A 63 -2.07 -1.26 -3.05
N ALA A 64 -1.80 0.03 -3.23
CA ALA A 64 -0.90 0.54 -4.25
C ALA A 64 0.12 1.50 -3.62
N CYS A 65 1.32 1.58 -4.21
CA CYS A 65 2.41 2.41 -3.73
C CYS A 65 3.17 3.08 -4.88
N GLN A 66 3.80 4.23 -4.60
CA GLN A 66 4.65 4.97 -5.57
C GLN A 66 6.06 4.40 -5.67
N PHE A 67 6.56 3.83 -4.57
CA PHE A 67 7.88 3.21 -4.50
C PHE A 67 7.89 1.81 -5.14
N HIS A 68 9.09 1.25 -5.22
CA HIS A 68 9.40 -0.05 -5.80
C HIS A 68 9.77 -1.06 -4.69
N PRO A 69 8.79 -1.72 -4.06
CA PRO A 69 9.06 -2.71 -3.00
C PRO A 69 9.84 -3.94 -3.52
N GLU A 70 9.83 -4.18 -4.83
CA GLU A 70 10.60 -5.25 -5.46
C GLU A 70 12.11 -5.08 -5.30
N PHE A 71 12.60 -3.84 -5.15
CA PHE A 71 14.03 -3.58 -4.97
C PHE A 71 14.54 -3.82 -3.56
N THR A 72 13.63 -4.03 -2.59
CA THR A 72 13.94 -4.34 -1.19
C THR A 72 13.52 -5.77 -0.82
N SER A 73 12.95 -6.53 -1.75
CA SER A 73 12.66 -7.96 -1.59
C SER A 73 13.89 -8.84 -1.83
N SER A 74 13.99 -9.96 -1.11
CA SER A 74 15.02 -10.97 -1.34
C SER A 74 14.48 -12.40 -1.20
N PRO A 75 15.13 -13.42 -1.80
CA PRO A 75 14.72 -14.81 -1.63
C PRO A 75 14.82 -15.35 -0.18
N ARG A 76 15.60 -14.70 0.69
CA ARG A 76 15.79 -15.14 2.08
C ARG A 76 14.75 -14.55 3.02
N ASP A 77 14.49 -13.26 2.86
CA ASP A 77 13.70 -12.47 3.80
C ASP A 77 12.32 -12.08 3.25
N GLY A 78 12.08 -12.30 1.96
CA GLY A 78 10.84 -11.91 1.29
C GLY A 78 10.67 -10.39 1.26
N HIS A 79 9.41 -9.97 1.21
CA HIS A 79 9.02 -8.58 1.42
C HIS A 79 7.55 -8.54 1.87
N PRO A 80 7.21 -7.80 2.93
CA PRO A 80 5.92 -7.93 3.60
C PRO A 80 4.72 -7.61 2.68
N LEU A 81 4.83 -6.63 1.78
CA LEU A 81 3.77 -6.36 0.78
C LEU A 81 3.51 -7.56 -0.14
N PHE A 82 4.55 -8.22 -0.63
CA PHE A 82 4.39 -9.35 -1.55
C PHE A 82 3.86 -10.59 -0.83
N GLU A 83 4.36 -10.87 0.38
CA GLU A 83 3.83 -11.96 1.21
C GLU A 83 2.34 -11.77 1.49
N SER A 84 1.95 -10.55 1.87
CA SER A 84 0.55 -10.22 2.14
C SER A 84 -0.32 -10.32 0.87
N PHE A 85 0.16 -9.81 -0.26
CA PHE A 85 -0.54 -9.91 -1.55
C PHE A 85 -0.79 -11.36 -1.95
N ILE A 86 0.23 -12.23 -1.86
CA ILE A 86 0.10 -13.64 -2.21
C ILE A 86 -0.83 -14.38 -1.24
N SER A 87 -0.78 -14.06 0.06
CA SER A 87 -1.73 -14.61 1.03
C SER A 87 -3.16 -14.26 0.67
N ALA A 88 -3.44 -13.00 0.36
CA ALA A 88 -4.75 -12.54 -0.06
C ALA A 88 -5.21 -13.18 -1.37
N ALA A 89 -4.30 -13.37 -2.34
CA ALA A 89 -4.60 -14.07 -3.58
C ALA A 89 -4.98 -15.54 -3.34
N LYS A 90 -4.28 -16.22 -2.41
CA LYS A 90 -4.61 -17.58 -2.00
C LYS A 90 -5.99 -17.66 -1.32
N GLU A 91 -6.31 -16.71 -0.46
CA GLU A 91 -7.64 -16.62 0.18
C GLU A 91 -8.74 -16.38 -0.86
N ALA A 92 -8.55 -15.44 -1.77
CA ALA A 92 -9.49 -15.17 -2.86
C ALA A 92 -9.68 -16.41 -3.75
N HIS A 93 -8.61 -17.14 -4.06
CA HIS A 93 -8.71 -18.40 -4.80
C HIS A 93 -9.57 -19.44 -4.09
N ASN A 94 -9.39 -19.60 -2.78
CA ASN A 94 -10.18 -20.55 -2.00
C ASN A 94 -11.67 -20.18 -1.97
N LEU A 95 -12.00 -18.88 -1.87
CA LEU A 95 -13.38 -18.38 -1.92
C LEU A 95 -14.08 -18.62 -3.27
N ILE A 96 -13.32 -18.62 -4.38
CA ILE A 96 -13.86 -18.91 -5.71
C ILE A 96 -14.19 -20.40 -5.88
N LEU A 97 -13.45 -21.27 -5.19
CA LEU A 97 -13.60 -22.73 -5.29
C LEU A 97 -14.61 -23.31 -4.29
N SER A 98 -15.01 -22.56 -3.28
CA SER A 98 -16.05 -22.92 -2.30
C SER A 98 -17.45 -22.56 -2.80
#